data_AF-A0A7X7QB13-F1
#
_entry.id   AF-A0A7X7QB13-F1
#
_cell.length_a   1.000
_cell.length_b   1.000
_cell.length_c   1.000
_cell.angle_alpha   90.00
_cell.angle_beta   90.00
_cell.angle_gamma   90.00
#
_symmetry.space_group_name_H-M   'P 1'
#
loop_
_entity.id
_entity.type
_entity.pdbx_description
1 polymer ?
#
loop_
_entity_poly.entity_id
_entity_poly.type
_entity_poly.pdbx_seq_one_letter_code
_entity_poly.pdbx_strand_id
1 'polypeptide(L)' 'MSTYALIMAGGAGTRLWPLSRQRSPKQALRLVGERTMFQHSVDRVAELLPPERIFVAT' A
#
# COMPACT_ATOMS: atom_id res chain seq x y z
N MET A 1 -25.01 -3.20 7.70
CA MET A 1 -23.96 -4.06 7.11
C MET A 1 -22.62 -3.63 7.68
N SER A 2 -21.73 -4.59 7.97
CA SER A 2 -20.38 -4.31 8.46
C SER A 2 -19.41 -4.31 7.28
N THR A 3 -18.73 -3.19 7.04
CA THR A 3 -17.75 -3.04 5.95
C THR A 3 -16.32 -3.14 6.49
N TYR A 4 -15.47 -3.86 5.76
CA TYR A 4 -14.04 -4.04 6.04
C TYR A 4 -13.25 -3.82 4.74
N ALA A 5 -11.99 -3.43 4.88
CA ALA A 5 -11.07 -3.28 3.75
C ALA A 5 -9.90 -4.25 3.86
N LEU A 6 -9.46 -4.77 2.71
CA LEU A 6 -8.24 -5.56 2.57
C LEU A 6 -7.33 -4.89 1.53
N ILE A 7 -6.17 -4.42 1.97
CA ILE A 7 -5.13 -3.87 1.11
C ILE A 7 -4.20 -5.01 0.68
N MET A 8 -4.20 -5.32 -0.62
CA MET A 8 -3.32 -6.32 -1.23
C MET A 8 -1.95 -5.68 -1.53
N ALA A 9 -1.00 -5.86 -0.64
CA ALA A 9 0.34 -5.27 -0.67
C ALA A 9 1.40 -6.22 -1.25
N GLY A 10 1.10 -6.85 -2.39
CA GLY A 10 1.98 -7.81 -3.07
C GLY A 10 2.58 -7.34 -4.40
N GLY A 11 3.41 -8.23 -4.97
CA GLY A 11 4.02 -8.09 -6.30
C GLY A 11 5.43 -7.52 -6.29
N ALA A 12 6.33 -8.15 -7.06
CA ALA A 12 7.77 -7.85 -7.07
C ALA A 12 8.15 -6.46 -7.64
N GLY A 13 7.22 -5.76 -8.31
CA GLY A 13 7.48 -4.42 -8.85
C GLY A 13 8.52 -4.39 -9.96
N THR A 14 8.71 -5.47 -10.73
CA THR A 14 9.79 -5.62 -11.73
C THR A 14 9.81 -4.52 -12.80
N ARG A 15 8.65 -3.99 -13.20
CA ARG A 15 8.53 -2.86 -14.14
C ARG A 15 9.09 -1.54 -13.60
N LEU A 16 9.22 -1.42 -12.28
CA LEU A 16 9.78 -0.24 -11.61
C LEU A 16 11.26 -0.45 -11.27
N TRP A 17 11.92 -1.51 -11.76
CA TRP A 17 13.37 -1.62 -11.67
C TRP A 17 14.00 -0.41 -12.41
N PRO A 18 15.03 0.28 -11.86
CA PRO A 18 15.82 -0.09 -10.70
C PRO A 18 15.30 0.37 -9.33
N LEU A 19 14.19 1.09 -9.29
CA LEU A 19 13.63 1.63 -8.05
C LEU A 19 13.08 0.52 -7.14
N SER A 20 12.35 -0.45 -7.71
CA SER A 20 11.91 -1.64 -6.97
C SER A 20 13.02 -2.68 -6.87
N ARG A 21 13.18 -3.26 -5.69
CA ARG A 21 14.15 -4.31 -5.35
C ARG A 21 13.47 -5.37 -4.49
N GLN A 22 14.05 -6.57 -4.37
CA GLN A 22 13.53 -7.59 -3.44
C GLN A 22 13.35 -7.07 -2.01
N ARG A 23 14.29 -6.25 -1.53
CA ARG A 23 14.26 -5.63 -0.20
C ARG A 23 13.48 -4.32 -0.13
N SER A 24 13.06 -3.76 -1.27
CA SER A 24 12.29 -2.52 -1.36
C SER A 24 11.23 -2.68 -2.45
N PRO A 25 10.12 -3.35 -2.15
CA PRO A 25 9.07 -3.63 -3.13
C PRO A 25 8.32 -2.34 -3.48
N LYS A 26 7.59 -2.35 -4.61
CA LYS A 26 6.93 -1.15 -5.16
C LYS A 26 6.12 -0.34 -4.14
N GLN A 27 5.42 -1.02 -3.22
CA GLN A 27 4.53 -0.38 -2.25
C GLN A 27 5.29 0.47 -1.23
N ALA A 28 6.59 0.21 -1.03
CA ALA A 28 7.47 1.00 -0.17
C ALA A 28 8.05 2.23 -0.89
N LEU A 29 7.86 2.37 -2.21
CA LEU A 29 8.41 3.48 -2.98
C LEU A 29 7.55 4.75 -2.83
N ARG A 30 8.23 5.90 -2.81
CA ARG A 30 7.63 7.24 -2.86
C ARG A 30 7.66 7.73 -4.30
N LEU A 31 6.66 7.33 -5.09
CA LEU A 31 6.57 7.73 -6.50
C LEU A 31 5.87 9.08 -6.68
N VAL A 32 5.03 9.48 -5.73
CA VAL A 32 4.27 10.71 -5.78
C VAL A 32 4.34 11.38 -4.40
N GLY A 33 4.99 12.53 -4.34
CA GLY A 33 5.20 13.28 -3.11
C GLY A 33 6.03 12.52 -2.07
N GLU A 34 5.80 12.83 -0.80
CA GLU A 34 6.67 12.39 0.31
C GLU A 34 6.26 11.05 0.97
N ARG A 35 5.12 10.48 0.58
CA ARG A 35 4.58 9.25 1.17
C ARG A 35 4.75 8.06 0.25
N THR A 36 4.86 6.87 0.84
CA THR A 36 4.95 5.63 0.06
C THR A 36 3.61 5.32 -0.60
N MET A 37 3.63 4.54 -1.69
CA MET A 37 2.41 4.04 -2.33
C MET A 37 1.49 3.31 -1.33
N PHE A 38 2.06 2.58 -0.38
CA PHE A 38 1.33 1.90 0.67
C PHE A 38 0.64 2.89 1.61
N GLN A 39 1.35 3.92 2.07
CA GLN A 39 0.78 4.96 2.92
C GLN A 39 -0.35 5.70 2.23
N HIS A 40 -0.19 6.07 0.95
CA HIS A 40 -1.27 6.66 0.15
C HIS A 40 -2.50 5.74 0.02
N SER A 41 -2.31 4.42 0.03
CA SER A 41 -3.42 3.48 -0.01
C SER A 41 -4.13 3.38 1.34
N VAL A 42 -3.38 3.41 2.44
CA VAL A 42 -3.95 3.45 3.79
C VAL A 42 -4.71 4.75 4.03
N ASP A 43 -4.12 5.90 3.67
CA ASP A 43 -4.72 7.23 3.89
C ASP A 43 -6.11 7.31 3.22
N ARG A 44 -6.23 6.86 1.96
CA ARG A 44 -7.51 6.83 1.24
C ARG A 44 -8.57 5.94 1.89
N VAL A 45 -8.18 4.81 2.46
CA VAL A 45 -9.12 3.87 3.10
C VAL A 45 -9.49 4.34 4.51
N ALA A 46 -8.56 5.00 5.21
CA ALA A 46 -8.77 5.56 6.53
C ALA A 46 -9.83 6.69 6.55
N GLU A 47 -10.07 7.35 5.42
CA GLU A 47 -11.20 8.29 5.26
C GLU A 47 -12.57 7.61 5.32
N LEU A 48 -12.62 6.28 5.10
CA LEU A 48 -13.88 5.51 4.99
C LEU A 48 -14.09 4.54 6.16
N LEU A 49 -13.01 3.99 6.73
CA LEU A 49 -13.06 2.95 7.73
C LEU A 49 -12.05 3.23 8.85
N PRO A 50 -12.40 2.92 10.11
CA PRO A 50 -11.44 3.04 11.19
C PRO A 50 -10.35 1.96 11.06
N PRO A 51 -9.12 2.21 11.58
CA PRO A 51 -7.97 1.33 11.35
C PRO A 51 -8.20 -0.13 11.75
N GLU A 52 -9.04 -0.40 12.75
CA GLU A 52 -9.33 -1.76 13.25
C GLU A 52 -10.10 -2.61 12.23
N ARG A 53 -10.60 -1.99 11.15
CA ARG A 53 -11.31 -2.65 10.05
C ARG A 53 -10.52 -2.69 8.74
N ILE A 54 -9.25 -2.29 8.77
CA ILE A 54 -8.36 -2.28 7.61
C ILE A 54 -7.30 -3.37 7.81
N PHE A 55 -7.32 -4.36 6.94
CA PHE A 55 -6.35 -5.46 6.93
C PHE A 55 -5.40 -5.33 5.74
N VAL A 56 -4.22 -5.94 5.88
CA VAL A 56 -3.17 -5.93 4.86
C VAL A 56 -2.75 -7.37 4.60
N ALA A 57 -2.76 -7.78 3.33
CA ALA A 57 -2.20 -9.05 2.88
C ALA A 57 -0.95 -8.76 2.04
N THR A 58 0.20 -9.35 2.41
CA THR A 58 1.50 -9.12 1.77
C THR A 58 1.96 -10.33 0.98
#